data_AF-A0A3G6P8E9-F1
#
_entry.id   AF-A0A3G6P8E9-F1
#
_cell.length_a   1.000
_cell.length_b   1.000
_cell.length_c   1.000
_cell.angle_alpha   90.00
_cell.angle_beta   90.00
_cell.angle_gamma   90.00
#
_symmetry.space_group_name_H-M   'P 1'
#
loop_
_entity.id
_entity.type
_entity.pdbx_description
1 polymer ?
#
loop_
_entity_poly.entity_id
_entity_poly.type
_entity_poly.pdbx_seq_one_letter_code
_entity_poly.pdbx_strand_id
1 'polypeptide(L)'
;MNISQLKEKAQPMIRTAQLFVAANDSDEKIAYANEDEPIRFLIKHLDQWMGLTEEQDEFSFLPVTIESVDLNKYIPLTQQSRDIYPPFETLMHYGDEEIQTWIIENDGDKDDLSSLAAFAPEEYTDLWMDTHPIYSYDGVFAYQGGWAMIWPEDDIPMQWNENLEFLFQIGLQDEPFLEVFYDNNQKSYICIERNT
;
A
#
# COMPACT_ATOMS: atom_id res chain seq x y z
N MET A 1 21.07 -7.66 -14.71
CA MET A 1 21.00 -6.21 -14.98
C MET A 1 21.71 -5.48 -13.85
N ASN A 2 22.22 -4.27 -14.08
CA ASN A 2 22.79 -3.43 -13.02
C ASN A 2 21.74 -2.45 -12.46
N ILE A 3 22.07 -1.80 -11.33
CA ILE A 3 21.16 -0.85 -10.65
C ILE A 3 20.72 0.33 -11.53
N SER A 4 21.58 0.84 -12.43
CA SER A 4 21.22 1.94 -13.32
C SER A 4 20.14 1.52 -14.32
N GLN A 5 20.27 0.32 -14.90
CA GLN A 5 19.27 -0.24 -15.80
C GLN A 5 17.95 -0.50 -15.05
N LEU A 6 18.00 -1.04 -13.83
CA LEU A 6 16.80 -1.28 -13.02
C LEU A 6 16.06 0.03 -12.70
N LYS A 7 16.79 1.10 -12.33
CA LYS A 7 16.21 2.43 -12.07
C LYS A 7 15.56 3.04 -13.30
N GLU A 8 16.16 2.85 -14.48
CA GLU A 8 15.60 3.29 -15.76
C GLU A 8 14.30 2.56 -16.08
N LYS A 9 14.31 1.22 -15.99
CA LYS A 9 13.13 0.38 -16.25
C LYS A 9 12.00 0.62 -15.26
N ALA A 10 12.32 1.02 -14.03
CA ALA A 10 11.34 1.34 -13.00
C ALA A 10 10.66 2.70 -13.17
N GLN A 11 11.25 3.66 -13.90
CA GLN A 11 10.68 5.00 -14.09
C GLN A 11 9.19 5.01 -14.52
N PRO A 12 8.77 4.26 -15.56
CA PRO A 12 7.36 4.25 -15.97
C PRO A 12 6.42 3.59 -14.96
N MET A 13 6.98 2.88 -13.97
CA MET A 13 6.24 2.15 -12.94
C MET A 13 6.24 2.89 -11.59
N ILE A 14 6.89 4.05 -11.49
CA ILE A 14 6.79 4.87 -10.27
C ILE A 14 5.34 5.29 -10.10
N ARG A 15 4.82 5.08 -8.88
CA ARG A 15 3.44 5.44 -8.51
C ARG A 15 3.48 6.47 -7.39
N THR A 16 2.65 7.50 -7.50
CA THR A 16 2.45 8.46 -6.43
C THR A 16 1.46 7.89 -5.41
N ALA A 17 1.88 7.82 -4.15
CA ALA A 17 0.99 7.56 -3.02
C ALA A 17 0.62 8.86 -2.30
N GLN A 18 -0.57 8.84 -1.69
CA GLN A 18 -1.02 9.89 -0.79
C GLN A 18 -0.88 9.42 0.65
N LEU A 19 0.06 10.01 1.39
CA LEU A 19 0.34 9.70 2.78
C LEU A 19 -0.59 10.50 3.68
N PHE A 20 -1.26 9.84 4.62
CA PHE A 20 -2.10 10.49 5.61
C PHE A 20 -1.30 10.79 6.86
N VAL A 21 -1.16 12.07 7.16
CA VAL A 21 -0.40 12.59 8.30
C VAL A 21 -1.28 13.52 9.13
N ALA A 22 -0.90 13.78 10.38
CA ALA A 22 -1.64 14.71 11.24
C ALA A 22 -1.80 16.09 10.58
N ALA A 23 -3.03 16.60 10.55
CA ALA A 23 -3.37 17.91 10.03
C ALA A 23 -3.13 19.00 11.09
N ASN A 24 -2.65 20.16 10.64
CA ASN A 24 -2.66 21.38 11.44
C ASN A 24 -3.99 22.13 11.25
N ASP A 25 -4.22 23.19 12.03
CA ASP A 25 -5.47 23.98 11.98
C ASP A 25 -5.78 24.60 10.61
N SER A 26 -4.75 24.88 9.81
CA SER A 26 -4.87 25.47 8.47
C SER A 26 -5.11 24.45 7.36
N ASP A 27 -4.89 23.17 7.63
CA ASP A 27 -4.88 22.14 6.60
C ASP A 27 -6.30 21.67 6.30
N GLU A 28 -6.52 21.21 5.05
CA GLU A 28 -7.75 20.52 4.71
C GLU A 28 -7.77 19.15 5.41
N LYS A 29 -8.86 18.89 6.14
CA LYS A 29 -9.09 17.65 6.89
C LYS A 29 -9.89 16.69 6.01
N ILE A 30 -9.24 15.63 5.59
CA ILE A 30 -9.75 14.71 4.57
C ILE A 30 -9.86 13.26 5.06
N ALA A 31 -9.23 12.97 6.20
CA ALA A 31 -9.34 11.71 6.92
C ALA A 31 -9.22 11.95 8.43
N TYR A 32 -9.54 10.93 9.20
CA TYR A 32 -9.44 10.93 10.66
C TYR A 32 -8.97 9.54 11.12
N ALA A 33 -8.13 9.48 12.15
CA ALA A 33 -7.70 8.22 12.75
C ALA A 33 -7.84 8.23 14.27
N ASN A 34 -8.25 7.09 14.82
CA ASN A 34 -8.17 6.76 16.24
C ASN A 34 -8.35 5.25 16.42
N GLU A 35 -7.30 4.55 16.84
CA GLU A 35 -7.32 3.09 16.99
C GLU A 35 -8.11 2.59 18.20
N ASP A 36 -8.37 3.45 19.19
CA ASP A 36 -9.16 3.12 20.38
C ASP A 36 -10.69 3.19 20.13
N GLU A 37 -11.11 3.78 19.01
CA GLU A 37 -12.53 3.92 18.67
C GLU A 37 -12.99 2.82 17.71
N PRO A 38 -14.29 2.46 17.70
CA PRO A 38 -14.80 1.37 16.86
C PRO A 38 -14.56 1.54 15.36
N ILE A 39 -14.41 2.78 14.89
CA ILE A 39 -14.00 3.09 13.53
C ILE A 39 -12.57 3.61 13.63
N ARG A 40 -11.58 2.82 13.19
CA ARG A 40 -10.17 3.12 13.41
C ARG A 40 -9.62 4.17 12.46
N PHE A 41 -10.12 4.18 11.23
CA PHE A 41 -9.74 5.11 10.17
C PHE A 41 -10.96 5.53 9.36
N LEU A 42 -11.13 6.83 9.15
CA LEU A 42 -12.22 7.43 8.38
C LEU A 42 -11.62 8.25 7.24
N ILE A 43 -12.17 8.10 6.03
CA ILE A 43 -11.71 8.84 4.87
C ILE A 43 -12.84 9.18 3.91
N LYS A 44 -12.77 10.35 3.29
CA LYS A 44 -13.62 10.68 2.14
C LYS A 44 -13.07 10.02 0.86
N HIS A 45 -13.73 8.97 0.39
CA HIS A 45 -13.37 8.20 -0.81
C HIS A 45 -14.54 8.19 -1.81
N LEU A 46 -14.29 8.62 -3.06
CA LEU A 46 -15.29 8.66 -4.15
C LEU A 46 -16.65 9.30 -3.72
N ASP A 47 -16.57 10.47 -3.09
CA ASP A 47 -17.70 11.24 -2.55
C ASP A 47 -18.46 10.62 -1.36
N GLN A 48 -17.98 9.51 -0.81
CA GLN A 48 -18.55 8.85 0.36
C GLN A 48 -17.53 8.80 1.50
N TRP A 49 -18.01 8.96 2.74
CA TRP A 49 -17.18 8.64 3.90
C TRP A 49 -17.13 7.13 4.07
N MET A 50 -15.92 6.61 4.13
CA MET A 50 -15.63 5.20 4.38
C MET A 50 -14.93 5.09 5.72
N GLY A 51 -15.18 4.01 6.44
CA GLY A 51 -14.58 3.70 7.71
C GLY A 51 -14.00 2.29 7.74
N LEU A 52 -12.83 2.15 8.33
CA LEU A 52 -12.25 0.87 8.73
C LEU A 52 -12.78 0.52 10.12
N THR A 53 -13.51 -0.58 10.22
CA THR A 53 -14.06 -1.11 11.47
C THR A 53 -13.57 -2.53 11.70
N GLU A 54 -13.61 -2.96 12.95
CA GLU A 54 -13.32 -4.34 13.34
C GLU A 54 -14.53 -4.90 14.10
N GLU A 55 -15.04 -6.04 13.65
CA GLU A 55 -16.09 -6.79 14.34
C GLU A 55 -15.69 -8.26 14.41
N GLN A 56 -15.67 -8.85 15.61
CA GLN A 56 -15.33 -10.27 15.82
C GLN A 56 -13.98 -10.67 15.20
N ASP A 57 -12.96 -9.84 15.38
CA ASP A 57 -11.61 -10.02 14.83
C ASP A 57 -11.55 -10.01 13.28
N GLU A 58 -12.59 -9.48 12.60
CA GLU A 58 -12.60 -9.25 11.15
C GLU A 58 -12.67 -7.76 10.83
N PHE A 59 -11.74 -7.31 9.97
CA PHE A 59 -11.72 -5.93 9.50
C PHE A 59 -12.61 -5.72 8.29
N SER A 60 -13.28 -4.57 8.23
CA SER A 60 -14.18 -4.19 7.15
C SER A 60 -14.01 -2.72 6.79
N PHE A 61 -14.07 -2.42 5.48
CA PHE A 61 -14.01 -1.05 4.96
C PHE A 61 -15.35 -0.70 4.33
N LEU A 62 -16.17 0.06 5.05
CA LEU A 62 -17.59 0.24 4.75
C LEU A 62 -18.00 1.72 4.78
N PRO A 63 -19.09 2.09 4.08
CA PRO A 63 -19.66 3.41 4.20
C PRO A 63 -20.03 3.80 5.64
N VAL A 64 -19.75 5.05 6.01
CA VAL A 64 -20.07 5.62 7.31
C VAL A 64 -20.85 6.92 7.14
N THR A 65 -21.84 7.13 8.03
CA THR A 65 -22.49 8.44 8.20
C THR A 65 -21.64 9.29 9.13
N ILE A 66 -20.82 10.18 8.57
CA ILE A 66 -19.83 10.93 9.35
C ILE A 66 -20.47 11.79 10.46
N GLU A 67 -21.71 12.24 10.28
CA GLU A 67 -22.43 13.06 11.26
C GLU A 67 -22.78 12.30 12.55
N SER A 68 -22.74 10.95 12.53
CA SER A 68 -22.94 10.13 13.72
C SER A 68 -21.64 9.86 14.50
N VAL A 69 -20.50 10.35 14.02
CA VAL A 69 -19.18 10.14 14.63
C VAL A 69 -18.76 11.39 15.40
N ASP A 70 -18.32 11.21 16.65
CA ASP A 70 -17.71 12.29 17.44
C ASP A 70 -16.26 12.52 17.01
N LEU A 71 -16.06 13.33 15.99
CA LEU A 71 -14.74 13.64 15.42
C LEU A 71 -13.77 14.29 16.40
N ASN A 72 -14.22 14.80 17.56
CA ASN A 72 -13.34 15.36 18.57
C ASN A 72 -12.46 14.31 19.24
N LYS A 73 -12.83 13.04 19.12
CA LYS A 73 -12.01 11.92 19.60
C LYS A 73 -10.90 11.53 18.64
N TYR A 74 -10.89 12.07 17.41
CA TYR A 74 -10.01 11.60 16.35
C TYR A 74 -8.89 12.59 16.07
N ILE A 75 -7.77 12.07 15.60
CA ILE A 75 -6.71 12.88 15.02
C ILE A 75 -7.13 13.25 13.59
N PRO A 76 -7.32 14.54 13.28
CA PRO A 76 -7.61 14.96 11.91
C PRO A 76 -6.36 14.78 11.04
N LEU A 77 -6.55 14.29 9.82
CA LEU A 77 -5.47 13.98 8.90
C LEU A 77 -5.58 14.80 7.61
N THR A 78 -4.41 15.15 7.09
CA THR A 78 -4.21 15.75 5.77
C THR A 78 -3.34 14.85 4.91
N GLN A 79 -3.13 15.22 3.64
CA GLN A 79 -2.39 14.41 2.67
C GLN A 79 -1.07 15.05 2.27
N GLN A 80 -0.07 14.19 2.08
CA GLN A 80 1.17 14.52 1.41
C GLN A 80 1.43 13.52 0.29
N SER A 81 1.96 13.98 -0.82
CA SER A 81 2.29 13.09 -1.95
C SER A 81 3.72 12.59 -1.85
N ARG A 82 3.93 11.32 -2.22
CA ARG A 82 5.26 10.73 -2.36
C ARG A 82 5.29 9.77 -3.54
N ASP A 83 6.35 9.83 -4.30
CA ASP A 83 6.60 8.88 -5.38
C ASP A 83 7.30 7.65 -4.83
N ILE A 84 6.79 6.47 -5.21
CA ILE A 84 7.25 5.17 -4.73
C ILE A 84 7.73 4.35 -5.92
N TYR A 85 8.94 3.80 -5.81
CA TYR A 85 9.43 2.80 -6.77
C TYR A 85 8.66 1.48 -6.62
N PRO A 86 8.46 0.71 -7.70
CA PRO A 86 7.93 -0.63 -7.55
C PRO A 86 8.88 -1.51 -6.72
N PRO A 87 8.34 -2.48 -5.95
CA PRO A 87 9.15 -3.60 -5.46
C PRO A 87 9.87 -4.29 -6.61
N PHE A 88 11.03 -4.88 -6.33
CA PHE A 88 11.87 -5.53 -7.36
C PHE A 88 11.09 -6.60 -8.13
N GLU A 89 10.35 -7.43 -7.41
CA GLU A 89 9.59 -8.56 -7.94
C GLU A 89 8.48 -8.06 -8.84
N THR A 90 7.82 -6.96 -8.48
CA THR A 90 6.79 -6.32 -9.33
C THR A 90 7.39 -5.70 -10.59
N LEU A 91 8.58 -5.08 -10.50
CA LEU A 91 9.32 -4.61 -11.68
C LEU A 91 9.67 -5.78 -12.61
N MET A 92 10.11 -6.90 -12.06
CA MET A 92 10.49 -8.08 -12.83
C MET A 92 9.26 -8.74 -13.49
N HIS A 93 8.18 -8.90 -12.72
CA HIS A 93 6.93 -9.51 -13.18
C HIS A 93 6.29 -8.77 -14.36
N TYR A 94 6.22 -7.44 -14.28
CA TYR A 94 5.60 -6.58 -15.31
C TYR A 94 6.60 -5.92 -16.27
N GLY A 95 7.89 -6.24 -16.15
CA GLY A 95 8.94 -5.62 -16.94
C GLY A 95 8.84 -5.91 -18.43
N ASP A 96 9.52 -5.11 -19.24
CA ASP A 96 9.53 -5.26 -20.70
C ASP A 96 10.32 -6.50 -21.18
N GLU A 97 10.35 -6.72 -22.50
CA GLU A 97 11.01 -7.89 -23.11
C GLU A 97 12.48 -8.06 -22.70
N GLU A 98 13.19 -6.96 -22.40
CA GLU A 98 14.58 -7.03 -21.93
C GLU A 98 14.66 -7.62 -20.52
N ILE A 99 13.76 -7.20 -19.62
CA ILE A 99 13.62 -7.80 -18.29
C ILE A 99 13.25 -9.28 -18.41
N GLN A 100 12.26 -9.61 -19.25
CA GLN A 100 11.83 -11.01 -19.41
C GLN A 100 12.94 -11.91 -19.96
N THR A 101 13.73 -11.39 -20.91
CA THR A 101 14.90 -12.10 -21.44
C THR A 101 15.95 -12.30 -20.34
N TRP A 102 16.22 -11.26 -19.56
CA TRP A 102 17.19 -11.34 -18.47
C TRP A 102 16.79 -12.36 -17.38
N ILE A 103 15.51 -12.42 -17.01
CA ILE A 103 14.99 -13.41 -16.05
C ILE A 103 15.26 -14.84 -16.57
N ILE A 104 14.91 -15.12 -17.84
CA ILE A 104 15.11 -16.44 -18.45
C ILE A 104 16.59 -16.81 -18.53
N GLU A 105 17.46 -15.86 -18.90
CA GLU A 105 18.92 -16.09 -18.98
C GLU A 105 19.57 -16.38 -17.62
N ASN A 106 18.89 -16.05 -16.52
CA ASN A 106 19.35 -16.30 -15.16
C ASN A 106 18.55 -17.43 -14.47
N ASP A 107 17.91 -18.30 -15.26
CA ASP A 107 17.12 -19.45 -14.79
C ASP A 107 15.98 -19.06 -13.82
N GLY A 108 15.40 -17.86 -14.01
CA GLY A 108 14.29 -17.35 -13.22
C GLY A 108 12.91 -17.60 -13.83
N ASP A 109 11.87 -17.42 -13.01
CA ASP A 109 10.47 -17.41 -13.42
C ASP A 109 9.81 -16.09 -12.97
N LYS A 110 9.23 -15.37 -13.93
CA LYS A 110 8.57 -14.07 -13.69
C LYS A 110 7.29 -14.20 -12.87
N ASP A 111 6.71 -15.38 -12.79
CA ASP A 111 5.44 -15.65 -12.11
C ASP A 111 5.66 -16.32 -10.73
N ASP A 112 6.91 -16.50 -10.30
CA ASP A 112 7.29 -17.05 -8.99
C ASP A 112 8.00 -16.00 -8.14
N LEU A 113 7.35 -15.60 -7.05
CA LEU A 113 7.87 -14.58 -6.12
C LEU A 113 9.23 -14.98 -5.52
N SER A 114 9.38 -16.26 -5.13
CA SER A 114 10.62 -16.76 -4.54
C SER A 114 11.76 -16.79 -5.57
N SER A 115 11.43 -17.11 -6.83
CA SER A 115 12.39 -17.04 -7.93
C SER A 115 12.90 -15.62 -8.12
N LEU A 116 12.00 -14.63 -8.17
CA LEU A 116 12.37 -13.24 -8.37
C LEU A 116 13.18 -12.66 -7.20
N ALA A 117 12.76 -12.92 -5.96
CA ALA A 117 13.44 -12.44 -4.77
C ALA A 117 14.91 -12.91 -4.69
N ALA A 118 15.23 -14.08 -5.25
CA ALA A 118 16.59 -14.62 -5.29
C ALA A 118 17.57 -13.75 -6.11
N PHE A 119 17.05 -12.89 -6.99
CA PHE A 119 17.85 -12.01 -7.84
C PHE A 119 17.88 -10.55 -7.38
N ALA A 120 17.11 -10.19 -6.35
CA ALA A 120 16.94 -8.81 -5.90
C ALA A 120 18.29 -8.24 -5.42
N PRO A 121 18.85 -7.23 -6.10
CA PRO A 121 20.08 -6.61 -5.64
C PRO A 121 19.78 -5.72 -4.44
N GLU A 122 20.61 -5.84 -3.39
CA GLU A 122 20.51 -5.06 -2.14
C GLU A 122 20.32 -3.56 -2.40
N GLU A 123 21.05 -3.01 -3.38
CA GLU A 123 21.00 -1.59 -3.75
C GLU A 123 19.65 -1.14 -4.33
N TYR A 124 18.90 -2.05 -4.95
CA TYR A 124 17.53 -1.76 -5.41
C TYR A 124 16.52 -1.94 -4.28
N THR A 125 16.73 -2.94 -3.41
CA THR A 125 15.93 -3.12 -2.20
C THR A 125 16.01 -1.88 -1.32
N ASP A 126 17.21 -1.37 -1.07
CA ASP A 126 17.44 -0.12 -0.32
C ASP A 126 16.72 1.06 -0.99
N LEU A 127 16.81 1.19 -2.31
CA LEU A 127 16.10 2.24 -3.06
C LEU A 127 14.59 2.15 -2.84
N TRP A 128 14.02 0.95 -2.93
CA TRP A 128 12.60 0.75 -2.72
C TRP A 128 12.22 1.09 -1.28
N MET A 129 12.95 0.57 -0.30
CA MET A 129 12.74 0.85 1.12
C MET A 129 12.81 2.35 1.43
N ASP A 130 13.79 3.06 0.85
CA ASP A 130 13.95 4.51 0.95
C ASP A 130 12.75 5.30 0.40
N THR A 131 11.91 4.70 -0.44
CA THR A 131 10.73 5.37 -1.01
C THR A 131 9.39 4.86 -0.46
N HIS A 132 9.35 3.64 0.07
CA HIS A 132 8.10 3.01 0.49
C HIS A 132 7.66 3.48 1.89
N PRO A 133 6.40 3.92 2.08
CA PRO A 133 5.93 4.54 3.33
C PRO A 133 6.10 3.67 4.58
N ILE A 134 5.99 2.35 4.44
CA ILE A 134 6.11 1.40 5.55
C ILE A 134 7.49 1.40 6.23
N TYR A 135 8.55 1.85 5.54
CA TYR A 135 9.90 1.94 6.12
C TYR A 135 10.22 3.36 6.62
N SER A 136 9.29 4.30 6.46
CA SER A 136 9.44 5.69 6.88
C SER A 136 8.09 6.22 7.40
N TYR A 137 7.52 5.50 8.36
CA TYR A 137 6.16 5.72 8.87
C TYR A 137 6.07 6.78 9.98
N ASP A 138 7.18 7.43 10.36
CA ASP A 138 7.18 8.48 11.39
C ASP A 138 6.13 9.56 11.07
N GLY A 139 5.02 9.56 11.82
CA GLY A 139 3.91 10.51 11.63
C GLY A 139 2.91 10.15 10.52
N VAL A 140 3.03 8.98 9.88
CA VAL A 140 2.11 8.49 8.83
C VAL A 140 1.14 7.47 9.42
N PHE A 141 -0.16 7.70 9.24
CA PHE A 141 -1.23 6.82 9.74
C PHE A 141 -1.67 5.79 8.70
N ALA A 142 -1.62 6.18 7.43
CA ALA A 142 -2.01 5.36 6.30
C ALA A 142 -1.36 5.90 5.01
N TYR A 143 -1.40 5.14 3.93
CA TYR A 143 -1.22 5.68 2.58
C TYR A 143 -2.26 5.13 1.61
N GLN A 144 -2.59 5.92 0.60
CA GLN A 144 -3.47 5.54 -0.51
C GLN A 144 -2.68 5.41 -1.81
N GLY A 145 -2.98 4.37 -2.58
CA GLY A 145 -2.34 4.11 -3.88
C GLY A 145 -0.86 3.76 -3.73
N GLY A 146 -0.07 3.97 -4.79
CA GLY A 146 1.32 3.51 -4.80
C GLY A 146 1.44 2.01 -5.04
N TRP A 147 2.37 1.38 -4.32
CA TRP A 147 2.61 -0.06 -4.35
C TRP A 147 2.21 -0.68 -3.01
N ALA A 148 1.65 -1.88 -3.05
CA ALA A 148 1.43 -2.66 -1.83
C ALA A 148 2.77 -3.23 -1.38
N MET A 149 2.91 -3.42 -0.07
CA MET A 149 4.03 -4.14 0.51
C MET A 149 3.98 -5.60 0.01
N ILE A 150 5.14 -6.20 -0.22
CA ILE A 150 5.24 -7.66 -0.41
C ILE A 150 5.59 -8.24 0.95
N TRP A 151 4.69 -9.05 1.50
CA TRP A 151 4.85 -9.57 2.85
C TRP A 151 5.57 -10.92 2.85
N PRO A 152 6.36 -11.26 3.90
CA PRO A 152 7.08 -12.54 3.96
C PRO A 152 6.19 -13.78 3.86
N GLU A 153 4.92 -13.68 4.26
CA GLU A 153 3.93 -14.74 4.19
C GLU A 153 3.19 -14.85 2.84
N ASP A 154 3.42 -13.92 1.92
CA ASP A 154 2.80 -13.97 0.60
C ASP A 154 3.44 -15.08 -0.25
N ASP A 155 2.65 -16.08 -0.64
CA ASP A 155 3.06 -17.02 -1.71
C ASP A 155 3.11 -16.30 -3.07
N ILE A 156 2.18 -15.35 -3.29
CA ILE A 156 2.07 -14.51 -4.50
C ILE A 156 1.58 -13.13 -4.05
N PRO A 157 2.21 -12.02 -4.50
CA PRO A 157 1.73 -10.68 -4.15
C PRO A 157 0.32 -10.44 -4.65
N MET A 158 -0.57 -9.96 -3.77
CA MET A 158 -1.96 -9.71 -4.14
C MET A 158 -2.12 -8.65 -5.22
N GLN A 159 -1.20 -7.69 -5.27
CA GLN A 159 -1.15 -6.68 -6.32
C GLN A 159 -0.87 -7.24 -7.73
N TRP A 160 -0.47 -8.52 -7.85
CA TRP A 160 -0.34 -9.17 -9.15
C TRP A 160 -1.68 -9.69 -9.70
N ASN A 161 -2.71 -9.77 -8.85
CA ASN A 161 -4.04 -10.12 -9.28
C ASN A 161 -4.72 -8.90 -9.92
N GLU A 162 -4.88 -8.90 -11.24
CA GLU A 162 -5.51 -7.81 -12.00
C GLU A 162 -6.96 -7.50 -11.59
N ASN A 163 -7.62 -8.42 -10.88
CA ASN A 163 -8.97 -8.18 -10.36
C ASN A 163 -8.97 -7.39 -9.05
N LEU A 164 -7.82 -7.26 -8.39
CA LEU A 164 -7.67 -6.50 -7.15
C LEU A 164 -7.00 -5.17 -7.43
N GLU A 165 -7.60 -4.11 -6.93
CA GLU A 165 -6.99 -2.78 -6.91
C GLU A 165 -6.55 -2.47 -5.47
N PHE A 166 -5.25 -2.29 -5.25
CA PHE A 166 -4.76 -1.82 -3.97
C PHE A 166 -5.22 -0.38 -3.73
N LEU A 167 -5.89 -0.14 -2.60
CA LEU A 167 -6.37 1.18 -2.24
C LEU A 167 -5.57 1.78 -1.10
N PHE A 168 -5.46 1.09 0.03
CA PHE A 168 -4.87 1.65 1.24
C PHE A 168 -3.99 0.64 1.99
N GLN A 169 -2.94 1.15 2.64
CA GLN A 169 -2.35 0.54 3.83
C GLN A 169 -2.69 1.46 5.01
N ILE A 170 -3.27 0.91 6.07
CA ILE A 170 -3.71 1.61 7.28
C ILE A 170 -2.99 1.00 8.50
N GLY A 171 -2.84 1.76 9.59
CA GLY A 171 -2.16 1.29 10.80
C GLY A 171 -0.65 1.39 10.68
N LEU A 172 -0.14 2.44 10.01
CA LEU A 172 1.30 2.63 9.87
C LEU A 172 1.98 3.13 11.15
N GLN A 173 1.24 3.71 12.11
CA GLN A 173 1.81 4.15 13.39
C GLN A 173 1.90 3.00 14.40
N ASP A 174 0.89 2.15 14.45
CA ASP A 174 0.74 1.09 15.43
C ASP A 174 0.16 -0.16 14.72
N GLU A 175 0.65 -1.34 15.11
CA GLU A 175 0.16 -2.62 14.57
C GLU A 175 -1.25 -2.97 15.09
N PRO A 176 -2.07 -3.69 14.30
CA PRO A 176 -1.71 -4.37 13.04
C PRO A 176 -1.77 -3.47 11.79
N PHE A 177 -1.00 -3.85 10.77
CA PHE A 177 -1.06 -3.20 9.46
C PHE A 177 -2.22 -3.77 8.64
N LEU A 178 -3.02 -2.90 8.02
CA LEU A 178 -4.22 -3.31 7.28
C LEU A 178 -4.15 -2.88 5.82
N GLU A 179 -4.20 -3.84 4.92
CA GLU A 179 -4.33 -3.58 3.48
C GLU A 179 -5.80 -3.59 3.08
N VAL A 180 -6.22 -2.57 2.32
CA VAL A 180 -7.55 -2.48 1.73
C VAL A 180 -7.44 -2.59 0.23
N PHE A 181 -8.11 -3.58 -0.34
CA PHE A 181 -8.23 -3.78 -1.78
C PHE A 181 -9.68 -3.62 -2.24
N TYR A 182 -9.87 -3.21 -3.49
CA TYR A 182 -11.15 -3.34 -4.18
C TYR A 182 -11.14 -4.56 -5.09
N ASP A 183 -12.07 -5.49 -4.86
CA ASP A 183 -12.27 -6.65 -5.72
C ASP A 183 -13.23 -6.31 -6.86
N ASN A 184 -12.69 -6.24 -8.07
CA ASN A 184 -13.44 -5.94 -9.28
C ASN A 184 -14.42 -7.04 -9.68
N ASN A 185 -14.22 -8.29 -9.28
CA ASN A 185 -15.13 -9.38 -9.55
C ASN A 185 -16.34 -9.33 -8.63
N GLN A 186 -16.12 -9.07 -7.34
CA GLN A 186 -17.17 -9.05 -6.33
C GLN A 186 -17.80 -7.67 -6.13
N LYS A 187 -17.16 -6.62 -6.65
CA LYS A 187 -17.54 -5.21 -6.46
C LYS A 187 -17.61 -4.84 -4.98
N SER A 188 -16.64 -5.30 -4.20
CA SER A 188 -16.56 -5.13 -2.75
C SER A 188 -15.14 -4.76 -2.31
N TYR A 189 -15.02 -4.26 -1.09
CA TYR A 189 -13.73 -4.05 -0.44
C TYR A 189 -13.32 -5.29 0.33
N ILE A 190 -12.03 -5.59 0.32
CA ILE A 190 -11.40 -6.65 1.11
C ILE A 190 -10.38 -5.99 2.03
N CYS A 191 -10.40 -6.35 3.30
CA CYS A 191 -9.41 -5.93 4.29
C CYS A 191 -8.55 -7.12 4.68
N ILE A 192 -7.25 -6.90 4.81
CA ILE A 192 -6.28 -7.94 5.11
C ILE A 192 -5.39 -7.45 6.22
N GLU A 193 -5.39 -8.19 7.31
CA GLU A 193 -4.50 -7.96 8.44
C GLU A 193 -3.11 -8.53 8.11
N ARG A 194 -2.10 -7.72 8.37
CA ARG A 194 -0.69 -8.00 8.15
C ARG A 194 0.05 -7.79 9.45
N ASN A 195 0.82 -8.79 9.84
CA ASN A 195 1.58 -8.83 11.09
C ASN A 195 3.06 -8.98 10.77
N THR A 196 3.94 -8.26 11.47
CA THR A 196 5.40 -8.43 11.33
C THR A 196 5.98 -9.53 12.21
#